data_AF-A0A061M1C1-F1
#
_entry.id   AF-A0A061M1C1-F1
#
_cell.length_a   1.000
_cell.length_b   1.000
_cell.length_c   1.000
_cell.angle_alpha   90.00
_cell.angle_beta   90.00
_cell.angle_gamma   90.00
#
_symmetry.space_group_name_H-M   'P 1'
#
loop_
_entity.id
_entity.type
_entity.pdbx_description
1 polymer ?
#
loop_
_entity_poly.entity_id
_entity_poly.type
_entity_poly.pdbx_seq_one_letter_code
_entity_poly.pdbx_strand_id
1 'polypeptide(L)'
;MNEYRPTVPSAEGRPKGRRSPNEFSELARSIRDSGLMRRRYGYYWAKLVGFPLLLAGALGAFVLIGDTWWQLLTAAFLALLFTQIAFLGHDAAHRQIFVSGKWNDWVSLILGDLMVGMSYGWWQFKHTRHHDNPNKLGSDPDIELPVIVVAPGRRAASGRLRSWIRAHQGVFFFPILLLEGISLHASGIRRVVARGRLERRWAEIGLLIIRLIGFPTLVFLVLSPGIAFAFLGIQLGIFGFYMGMSFAPNHKGMPIVPRDASLDFLRRQVLMSRNIRGSRLLDTAMGGLNYQIEHHLFPSMPRPHLRKAAPIIEAYCRSHDVAYAQVGLFASYAIVVHYINRVGLGERDVFSCPLMEQRSHLAPSA
;
A
#
# COMPACT_ATOMS: atom_id res chain seq x y z
N MET A 1 -0.35 25.89 9.62
CA MET A 1 0.70 26.51 8.78
C MET A 1 0.96 25.58 7.61
N ASN A 2 0.55 26.00 6.41
CA ASN A 2 0.62 25.22 5.17
C ASN A 2 2.07 25.04 4.72
N GLU A 3 2.62 23.82 4.84
CA GLU A 3 3.86 23.44 4.17
C GLU A 3 3.59 22.39 3.09
N TYR A 4 2.81 22.79 2.09
CA TYR A 4 2.89 22.19 0.77
C TYR A 4 4.16 22.78 0.12
N ARG A 5 5.19 21.96 -0.14
CA ARG A 5 6.33 22.36 -0.98
C ARG A 5 6.15 21.74 -2.37
N PRO A 6 5.42 22.40 -3.29
CA PRO A 6 5.50 22.05 -4.69
C PRO A 6 6.88 22.50 -5.20
N THR A 7 7.55 21.65 -5.96
CA THR A 7 8.67 22.08 -6.78
C THR A 7 8.13 23.02 -7.87
N VAL A 8 8.52 24.28 -7.83
CA VAL A 8 8.24 25.26 -8.90
C VAL A 8 9.26 25.03 -10.03
N PRO A 9 8.84 24.99 -11.32
CA PRO A 9 9.77 24.89 -12.44
C PRO A 9 10.78 26.04 -12.42
N SER A 10 12.03 25.78 -12.78
CA SER A 10 13.05 26.83 -12.88
C SER A 10 12.67 27.84 -13.98
N ALA A 11 12.75 29.13 -13.66
CA ALA A 11 12.40 30.23 -14.57
C ALA A 11 13.44 30.48 -15.68
N GLU A 12 14.57 29.77 -15.67
CA GLU A 12 15.57 29.88 -16.72
C GLU A 12 15.23 28.93 -17.87
N GLY A 13 14.78 29.53 -18.97
CA GLY A 13 14.46 28.85 -20.22
C GLY A 13 15.63 28.06 -20.77
N ARG A 14 15.74 26.80 -20.36
CA ARG A 14 16.47 25.79 -21.13
C ARG A 14 15.70 25.55 -22.43
N PRO A 15 16.37 25.48 -23.59
CA PRO A 15 15.71 25.09 -24.83
C PRO A 15 15.02 23.75 -24.59
N LYS A 16 13.75 23.62 -25.03
CA LYS A 16 12.95 22.39 -24.94
C LYS A 16 13.73 21.25 -25.57
N GLY A 17 14.53 20.57 -24.74
CA GLY A 17 15.27 19.39 -25.14
C GLY A 17 14.27 18.37 -25.64
N ARG A 18 14.53 17.79 -26.82
CA ARG A 18 13.85 16.59 -27.29
C ARG A 18 13.70 15.63 -26.11
N ARG A 19 12.45 15.35 -25.71
CA ARG A 19 12.11 14.34 -24.69
C ARG A 19 12.80 13.05 -25.08
N SER A 20 13.77 12.63 -24.29
CA SER A 20 14.58 11.44 -24.58
C SER A 20 13.76 10.20 -24.20
N PRO A 21 13.66 9.18 -25.06
CA PRO A 21 13.09 7.86 -24.72
C PRO A 21 13.78 7.16 -23.52
N ASN A 22 14.81 7.77 -22.92
CA ASN A 22 15.73 7.19 -21.95
C ASN A 22 15.70 7.83 -20.55
N GLU A 23 14.75 8.72 -20.21
CA GLU A 23 14.74 9.39 -18.88
C GLU A 23 14.73 8.36 -17.72
N PHE A 24 13.79 7.41 -17.71
CA PHE A 24 13.80 6.37 -16.67
C PHE A 24 15.06 5.49 -16.74
N SER A 25 15.54 5.16 -17.94
CA SER A 25 16.74 4.34 -18.14
C SER A 25 18.00 5.02 -17.59
N GLU A 26 18.09 6.34 -17.65
CA GLU A 26 19.15 7.13 -17.03
C GLU A 26 19.06 7.11 -15.51
N LEU A 27 17.88 7.39 -14.95
CA LEU A 27 17.65 7.30 -13.51
C LEU A 27 17.96 5.89 -12.98
N ALA A 28 17.53 4.85 -13.71
CA ALA A 28 17.77 3.46 -13.35
C ALA A 28 19.26 3.09 -13.36
N ARG A 29 20.07 3.67 -14.26
CA ARG A 29 21.53 3.52 -14.24
C ARG A 29 22.12 4.19 -13.00
N SER A 30 21.78 5.45 -12.72
CA SER A 30 22.24 6.17 -11.53
C SER A 30 21.93 5.44 -10.21
N ILE A 31 20.71 4.90 -10.08
CA ILE A 31 20.30 4.11 -8.90
C ILE A 31 21.04 2.77 -8.80
N ARG A 32 21.36 2.14 -9.94
CA ARG A 32 22.15 0.90 -9.96
C ARG A 32 23.61 1.17 -9.57
N ASP A 33 24.21 2.23 -10.11
CA ASP A 33 25.61 2.59 -9.90
C ASP A 33 25.87 3.04 -8.46
N SER A 34 24.89 3.69 -7.82
CA SER A 34 24.92 3.97 -6.38
C SER A 34 24.79 2.74 -5.47
N GLY A 35 24.61 1.55 -6.05
CA GLY A 35 24.54 0.28 -5.33
C GLY A 35 23.24 0.06 -4.55
N LEU A 36 22.23 0.92 -4.75
CA LEU A 36 20.95 0.84 -4.01
C LEU A 36 20.09 -0.36 -4.42
N MET A 37 20.41 -1.03 -5.54
CA MET A 37 19.77 -2.29 -5.93
C MET A 37 20.41 -3.54 -5.29
N ARG A 38 21.53 -3.40 -4.56
CA ARG A 38 22.19 -4.54 -3.91
C ARG A 38 21.35 -5.07 -2.74
N ARG A 39 21.25 -6.39 -2.63
CA ARG A 39 20.49 -7.10 -1.58
C ARG A 39 20.96 -6.71 -0.18
N ARG A 40 20.02 -6.75 0.78
CA ARG A 40 20.29 -6.47 2.20
C ARG A 40 19.98 -7.69 3.06
N TYR A 41 20.77 -8.74 2.86
CA TYR A 41 20.56 -10.04 3.51
C TYR A 41 20.48 -9.97 5.03
N GLY A 42 21.40 -9.26 5.71
CA GLY A 42 21.36 -9.15 7.17
C GLY A 42 20.05 -8.56 7.69
N TYR A 43 19.52 -7.54 7.01
CA TYR A 43 18.23 -6.94 7.35
C TYR A 43 17.07 -7.93 7.19
N TYR A 44 17.03 -8.66 6.06
CA TYR A 44 15.94 -9.59 5.79
C TYR A 44 16.03 -10.87 6.61
N TRP A 45 17.21 -11.44 6.81
CA TRP A 45 17.39 -12.62 7.67
C TRP A 45 17.03 -12.33 9.12
N ALA A 46 17.40 -11.16 9.64
CA ALA A 46 16.98 -10.75 10.98
C ALA A 46 15.45 -10.75 11.13
N LYS A 47 14.71 -10.32 10.10
CA LYS A 47 13.24 -10.35 10.11
C LYS A 47 12.65 -11.75 9.86
N LEU A 48 13.23 -12.51 8.93
CA LEU A 48 12.81 -13.88 8.62
C LEU A 48 13.02 -14.84 9.79
N VAL A 49 13.96 -14.56 10.69
CA VAL A 49 14.16 -15.32 11.93
C VAL A 49 13.39 -14.68 13.09
N GLY A 50 13.50 -13.35 13.25
CA GLY A 50 12.92 -12.63 14.38
C GLY A 50 11.40 -12.68 14.42
N PHE A 51 10.70 -12.54 13.28
CA PHE A 51 9.24 -12.56 13.29
C PHE A 51 8.65 -13.93 13.62
N PRO A 52 9.15 -15.06 13.08
CA PRO A 52 8.72 -16.38 13.56
C PRO A 52 8.98 -16.62 15.05
N LEU A 53 10.13 -16.17 15.58
CA LEU A 53 10.42 -16.28 17.01
C LEU A 53 9.46 -15.44 17.86
N LEU A 54 9.18 -14.20 17.45
CA LEU A 54 8.20 -13.34 18.12
C LEU A 54 6.79 -13.93 18.05
N LEU A 55 6.41 -14.53 16.91
CA LEU A 55 5.13 -15.21 16.77
C LEU A 55 5.05 -16.44 17.68
N ALA A 56 6.09 -17.26 17.72
CA ALA A 56 6.16 -18.41 18.62
C ALA A 56 6.08 -17.99 20.10
N GLY A 57 6.81 -16.93 20.48
CA GLY A 57 6.72 -16.35 21.82
C GLY A 57 5.33 -15.81 22.15
N ALA A 58 4.67 -15.12 21.21
CA ALA A 58 3.32 -14.62 21.39
C ALA A 58 2.27 -15.72 21.48
N LEU A 59 2.41 -16.81 20.70
CA LEU A 59 1.54 -17.98 20.81
C LEU A 59 1.80 -18.76 22.11
N GLY A 60 3.05 -18.83 22.58
CA GLY A 60 3.38 -19.38 23.90
C GLY A 60 2.74 -18.56 25.02
N ALA A 61 2.87 -17.24 24.98
CA ALA A 61 2.21 -16.33 25.92
C ALA A 61 0.68 -16.46 25.85
N PHE A 62 0.11 -16.57 24.64
CA PHE A 62 -1.32 -16.81 24.45
C PHE A 62 -1.80 -18.07 25.19
N VAL A 63 -1.08 -19.19 25.05
CA VAL A 63 -1.44 -20.43 25.76
C VAL A 63 -1.26 -20.30 27.27
N LEU A 64 -0.18 -19.67 27.73
CA LEU A 64 0.12 -19.49 29.16
C LEU A 64 -0.83 -18.53 29.88
N ILE A 65 -1.26 -17.45 29.20
CA ILE A 65 -2.24 -16.50 29.74
C ILE A 65 -3.62 -17.13 29.86
N GLY A 66 -3.97 -18.06 28.96
CA GLY A 66 -5.23 -18.80 29.01
C GLY A 66 -6.48 -17.93 28.85
N ASP A 67 -7.60 -18.38 29.40
CA ASP A 67 -8.93 -17.76 29.27
C ASP A 67 -9.09 -16.50 30.14
N THR A 68 -8.46 -15.40 29.73
CA THR A 68 -8.56 -14.11 30.44
C THR A 68 -8.70 -12.93 29.48
N TRP A 69 -9.27 -11.83 29.96
CA TRP A 69 -9.41 -10.59 29.17
C TRP A 69 -8.07 -9.92 28.84
N TRP A 70 -6.97 -10.29 29.51
CA TRP A 70 -5.62 -9.86 29.13
C TRP A 70 -5.24 -10.29 27.71
N GLN A 71 -5.91 -11.30 27.17
CA GLN A 71 -5.72 -11.74 25.78
C GLN A 71 -6.03 -10.68 24.73
N LEU A 72 -6.79 -9.63 25.07
CA LEU A 72 -6.98 -8.50 24.15
C LEU A 72 -5.67 -7.75 23.85
N LEU A 73 -4.72 -7.73 24.79
CA LEU A 73 -3.37 -7.20 24.53
C LEU A 73 -2.58 -8.11 23.59
N THR A 74 -2.67 -9.43 23.79
CA THR A 74 -2.09 -10.43 22.89
C THR A 74 -2.67 -10.32 21.48
N ALA A 75 -3.99 -10.12 21.35
CA ALA A 75 -4.67 -9.87 20.08
C ALA A 75 -4.12 -8.64 19.36
N ALA A 76 -3.99 -7.52 20.08
CA ALA A 76 -3.43 -6.28 19.54
C ALA A 76 -1.96 -6.46 19.11
N PHE A 77 -1.14 -7.12 19.93
CA PHE A 77 0.25 -7.41 19.58
C PHE A 77 0.37 -8.28 18.32
N LEU A 78 -0.41 -9.37 18.25
CA LEU A 78 -0.44 -10.24 17.07
C LEU A 78 -0.90 -9.50 15.82
N ALA A 79 -1.86 -8.59 15.93
CA ALA A 79 -2.28 -7.76 14.81
C ALA A 79 -1.13 -6.92 14.25
N LEU A 80 -0.38 -6.24 15.12
CA LEU A 80 0.80 -5.45 14.72
C LEU A 80 1.88 -6.33 14.10
N LEU A 81 2.14 -7.50 14.70
CA LEU A 81 3.12 -8.46 14.21
C LEU A 81 2.73 -9.01 12.83
N PHE A 82 1.47 -9.39 12.63
CA PHE A 82 0.98 -9.87 11.33
C PHE A 82 1.05 -8.78 10.25
N THR A 83 0.80 -7.51 10.58
CA THR A 83 1.02 -6.42 9.61
C THR A 83 2.50 -6.29 9.23
N GLN A 84 3.42 -6.41 10.19
CA GLN A 84 4.86 -6.37 9.89
C GLN A 84 5.33 -7.58 9.06
N ILE A 85 4.78 -8.76 9.33
CA ILE A 85 5.00 -9.97 8.52
C ILE A 85 4.43 -9.80 7.12
N ALA A 86 3.24 -9.20 6.98
CA ALA A 86 2.62 -8.92 5.69
C ALA A 86 3.52 -8.01 4.84
N PHE A 87 4.13 -6.98 5.43
CA PHE A 87 5.11 -6.16 4.72
C PHE A 87 6.33 -6.97 4.28
N LEU A 88 6.82 -7.91 5.09
CA LEU A 88 7.93 -8.77 4.70
C LEU A 88 7.55 -9.72 3.55
N GLY A 89 6.33 -10.27 3.58
CA GLY A 89 5.77 -11.07 2.47
C GLY A 89 5.63 -10.27 1.18
N HIS A 90 5.27 -8.99 1.27
CA HIS A 90 5.26 -8.03 0.18
C HIS A 90 6.67 -7.77 -0.39
N ASP A 91 7.68 -7.56 0.46
CA ASP A 91 9.07 -7.40 0.01
C ASP A 91 9.59 -8.65 -0.73
N ALA A 92 9.24 -9.85 -0.24
CA ALA A 92 9.53 -11.10 -0.93
C ALA A 92 8.84 -11.15 -2.30
N ALA A 93 7.55 -10.81 -2.34
CA ALA A 93 6.75 -10.80 -3.56
C ALA A 93 7.35 -9.89 -4.65
N HIS A 94 7.93 -8.75 -4.25
CA HIS A 94 8.63 -7.80 -5.11
C HIS A 94 10.09 -8.16 -5.42
N ARG A 95 10.54 -9.37 -5.05
CA ARG A 95 11.92 -9.85 -5.26
C ARG A 95 12.97 -9.02 -4.53
N GLN A 96 12.66 -8.41 -3.39
CA GLN A 96 13.62 -7.58 -2.67
C GLN A 96 14.62 -8.41 -1.86
N ILE A 97 14.23 -9.62 -1.42
CA ILE A 97 14.97 -10.41 -0.44
C ILE A 97 16.09 -11.23 -1.10
N PHE A 98 15.72 -12.11 -2.03
CA PHE A 98 16.67 -13.04 -2.66
C PHE A 98 16.96 -12.68 -4.12
N VAL A 99 18.06 -13.20 -4.65
CA VAL A 99 18.32 -13.19 -6.10
C VAL A 99 17.38 -14.17 -6.81
N SER A 100 17.12 -15.33 -6.20
CA SER A 100 16.23 -16.35 -6.78
C SER A 100 14.77 -15.95 -6.67
N GLY A 101 14.07 -15.93 -7.81
CA GLY A 101 12.62 -15.75 -7.86
C GLY A 101 11.87 -16.83 -7.08
N LYS A 102 12.24 -18.11 -7.26
CA LYS A 102 11.60 -19.25 -6.59
C LYS A 102 11.65 -19.14 -5.06
N TRP A 103 12.78 -18.71 -4.49
CA TRP A 103 12.90 -18.49 -3.04
C TRP A 103 12.02 -17.34 -2.56
N ASN A 104 11.97 -16.24 -3.31
CA ASN A 104 11.06 -15.13 -3.02
C ASN A 104 9.58 -15.56 -3.12
N ASP A 105 9.20 -16.40 -4.09
CA ASP A 105 7.84 -16.94 -4.22
C ASP A 105 7.45 -17.74 -2.96
N TRP A 106 8.29 -18.70 -2.57
CA TRP A 106 8.01 -19.55 -1.42
C TRP A 106 8.00 -18.78 -0.10
N VAL A 107 8.92 -17.83 0.07
CA VAL A 107 8.90 -16.97 1.25
C VAL A 107 7.66 -16.09 1.26
N SER A 108 7.23 -15.53 0.12
CA SER A 108 5.98 -14.76 0.07
C SER A 108 4.75 -15.63 0.38
N LEU A 109 4.71 -16.87 -0.11
CA LEU A 109 3.66 -17.83 0.23
C LEU A 109 3.61 -18.16 1.72
N ILE A 110 4.75 -18.44 2.35
CA ILE A 110 4.78 -18.78 3.78
C ILE A 110 4.36 -17.56 4.61
N LEU A 111 4.91 -16.37 4.34
CA LEU A 111 4.60 -15.17 5.11
C LEU A 111 3.17 -14.68 4.85
N GLY A 112 2.73 -14.68 3.60
CA GLY A 112 1.42 -14.21 3.16
C GLY A 112 0.31 -15.18 3.50
N ASP A 113 0.36 -16.39 2.96
CA ASP A 113 -0.74 -17.37 3.07
C ASP A 113 -0.78 -18.01 4.46
N LEU A 114 0.35 -18.55 4.94
CA LEU A 114 0.38 -19.31 6.20
C LEU A 114 0.37 -18.39 7.43
N MET A 115 1.24 -17.39 7.48
CA MET A 115 1.37 -16.58 8.71
C MET A 115 0.28 -15.52 8.80
N VAL A 116 -0.05 -14.85 7.69
CA VAL A 116 -1.02 -13.75 7.71
C VAL A 116 -2.41 -14.21 7.31
N GLY A 117 -2.55 -15.01 6.25
CA GLY A 117 -3.84 -15.46 5.71
C GLY A 117 -4.26 -14.73 4.43
N MET A 118 -3.30 -14.20 3.67
CA MET A 118 -3.54 -13.50 2.40
C MET A 118 -2.92 -14.29 1.25
N SER A 119 -3.74 -14.63 0.24
CA SER A 119 -3.26 -15.37 -0.93
C SER A 119 -2.18 -14.59 -1.69
N TYR A 120 -1.02 -15.20 -1.85
CA TYR A 120 0.03 -14.68 -2.73
C TYR A 120 -0.46 -14.50 -4.17
N GLY A 121 -1.27 -15.44 -4.68
CA GLY A 121 -1.87 -15.34 -5.99
C GLY A 121 -2.89 -14.20 -6.15
N TRP A 122 -3.59 -13.83 -5.08
CA TRP A 122 -4.49 -12.66 -5.09
C TRP A 122 -3.65 -11.39 -5.14
N TRP A 123 -2.63 -11.32 -4.28
CA TRP A 123 -1.72 -10.20 -4.23
C TRP A 123 -1.06 -9.97 -5.59
N GLN A 124 -0.50 -11.00 -6.23
CA GLN A 124 0.14 -10.87 -7.56
C GLN A 124 -0.86 -10.36 -8.60
N PHE A 125 -2.05 -10.94 -8.64
CA PHE A 125 -3.07 -10.56 -9.61
C PHE A 125 -3.50 -9.09 -9.43
N LYS A 126 -3.74 -8.66 -8.19
CA LYS A 126 -4.21 -7.31 -7.90
C LYS A 126 -3.08 -6.28 -7.99
N HIS A 127 -2.00 -6.51 -7.26
CA HIS A 127 -0.96 -5.53 -6.99
C HIS A 127 -0.03 -5.31 -8.19
N THR A 128 0.24 -6.33 -9.02
CA THR A 128 0.99 -6.12 -10.26
C THR A 128 0.27 -5.15 -11.19
N ARG A 129 -1.07 -5.25 -11.31
CA ARG A 129 -1.85 -4.29 -12.11
C ARG A 129 -1.78 -2.86 -11.57
N HIS A 130 -1.83 -2.72 -10.24
CA HIS A 130 -1.64 -1.43 -9.58
C HIS A 130 -0.26 -0.84 -9.91
N HIS A 131 0.81 -1.62 -9.84
CA HIS A 131 2.15 -1.16 -10.20
C HIS A 131 2.31 -0.81 -11.69
N ASP A 132 1.68 -1.57 -12.59
CA ASP A 132 1.75 -1.30 -14.03
C ASP A 132 1.00 0.00 -14.38
N ASN A 133 -0.14 0.25 -13.72
CA ASN A 133 -1.04 1.35 -14.07
C ASN A 133 -1.64 2.05 -12.83
N PRO A 134 -0.84 2.65 -11.94
CA PRO A 134 -1.37 3.26 -10.72
C PRO A 134 -2.34 4.41 -11.05
N ASN A 135 -3.43 4.49 -10.29
CA ASN A 135 -4.53 5.43 -10.43
C ASN A 135 -5.12 5.56 -11.85
N LYS A 136 -5.05 4.50 -12.67
CA LYS A 136 -5.68 4.50 -14.01
C LYS A 136 -7.05 3.86 -13.98
N LEU A 137 -8.07 4.60 -14.45
CA LEU A 137 -9.45 4.12 -14.50
C LEU A 137 -9.56 2.82 -15.29
N GLY A 138 -10.26 1.83 -14.71
CA GLY A 138 -10.48 0.53 -15.35
C GLY A 138 -9.25 -0.37 -15.45
N SER A 139 -8.11 0.03 -14.88
CA SER A 139 -6.87 -0.75 -14.87
C SER A 139 -6.38 -0.99 -13.44
N ASP A 140 -6.43 0.04 -12.60
CA ASP A 140 -6.01 -0.04 -11.20
C ASP A 140 -7.13 -0.54 -10.28
N PRO A 141 -7.01 -1.75 -9.70
CA PRO A 141 -8.01 -2.25 -8.75
C PRO A 141 -8.03 -1.49 -7.41
N ASP A 142 -7.01 -0.70 -7.07
CA ASP A 142 -6.94 0.02 -5.78
C ASP A 142 -7.84 1.27 -5.72
N ILE A 143 -8.34 1.73 -6.87
CA ILE A 143 -9.35 2.79 -6.98
C ILE A 143 -10.76 2.26 -7.27
N GLU A 144 -10.92 0.94 -7.39
CA GLU A 144 -12.20 0.24 -7.61
C GLU A 144 -12.72 -0.40 -6.32
N LEU A 145 -12.88 0.41 -5.28
CA LEU A 145 -13.36 -0.08 -3.98
C LEU A 145 -14.89 -0.32 -4.01
N PRO A 146 -15.36 -1.47 -3.49
CA PRO A 146 -16.79 -1.80 -3.52
C PRO A 146 -17.63 -0.89 -2.62
N VAL A 147 -17.10 -0.56 -1.43
CA VAL A 147 -17.81 0.14 -0.35
C VAL A 147 -17.62 1.66 -0.41
N ILE A 148 -16.42 2.14 -0.76
CA ILE A 148 -16.06 3.56 -0.72
C ILE A 148 -15.87 4.07 -2.14
N VAL A 149 -16.45 5.21 -2.48
CA VAL A 149 -16.27 5.82 -3.80
C VAL A 149 -15.00 6.65 -3.77
N VAL A 150 -13.95 6.14 -4.43
CA VAL A 150 -12.63 6.77 -4.51
C VAL A 150 -12.22 7.14 -5.95
N ALA A 151 -13.11 6.91 -6.92
CA ALA A 151 -12.93 7.30 -8.31
C ALA A 151 -14.21 7.99 -8.84
N PRO A 152 -14.10 9.00 -9.72
CA PRO A 152 -15.25 9.65 -10.34
C PRO A 152 -16.10 8.69 -11.19
N GLY A 153 -17.41 8.95 -11.29
CA GLY A 153 -18.30 8.27 -12.25
C GLY A 153 -19.39 7.38 -11.64
N ARG A 154 -19.46 7.23 -10.31
CA ARG A 154 -20.67 6.67 -9.67
C ARG A 154 -21.74 7.77 -9.53
N ARG A 155 -22.99 7.43 -9.87
CA ARG A 155 -24.14 8.35 -9.78
C ARG A 155 -24.28 8.86 -8.34
N ALA A 156 -24.47 10.17 -8.17
CA ALA A 156 -24.84 10.74 -6.88
C ALA A 156 -26.09 10.03 -6.37
N ALA A 157 -26.02 9.35 -5.23
CA ALA A 157 -27.19 8.63 -4.73
C ALA A 157 -28.31 9.56 -4.25
N SER A 158 -29.53 9.08 -4.45
CA SER A 158 -30.76 9.74 -4.11
C SER A 158 -31.05 9.69 -2.61
N GLY A 159 -31.62 10.77 -2.06
CA GLY A 159 -32.09 10.84 -0.67
C GLY A 159 -31.13 11.53 0.31
N ARG A 160 -31.68 12.27 1.29
CA ARG A 160 -30.94 13.11 2.25
C ARG A 160 -29.90 12.32 3.06
N LEU A 161 -30.31 11.20 3.64
CA LEU A 161 -29.41 10.35 4.45
C LEU A 161 -28.27 9.77 3.61
N ARG A 162 -28.57 9.22 2.42
CA ARG A 162 -27.54 8.66 1.53
C ARG A 162 -26.57 9.75 1.06
N SER A 163 -27.08 10.95 0.76
CA SER A 163 -26.25 12.11 0.40
C SER A 163 -25.33 12.51 1.54
N TRP A 164 -25.85 12.60 2.77
CA TRP A 164 -25.07 12.89 3.97
C TRP A 164 -23.97 11.85 4.20
N ILE A 165 -24.28 10.55 4.11
CA ILE A 165 -23.28 9.47 4.24
C ILE A 165 -22.17 9.63 3.19
N ARG A 166 -22.52 9.91 1.93
CA ARG A 166 -21.52 10.15 0.87
C ARG A 166 -20.76 11.48 1.01
N ALA A 167 -21.33 12.49 1.64
CA ALA A 167 -20.60 13.72 1.94
C ALA A 167 -19.53 13.52 3.02
N HIS A 168 -19.69 12.48 3.86
CA HIS A 168 -18.83 12.19 5.00
C HIS A 168 -18.07 10.85 4.89
N GLN A 169 -18.11 10.18 3.74
CA GLN A 169 -17.46 8.86 3.56
C GLN A 169 -15.95 8.87 3.79
N GLY A 170 -15.29 10.02 3.64
CA GLY A 170 -13.88 10.20 3.97
C GLY A 170 -13.61 10.02 5.46
N VAL A 171 -14.53 10.40 6.34
CA VAL A 171 -14.42 10.12 7.79
C VAL A 171 -14.74 8.66 8.08
N PHE A 172 -15.77 8.10 7.42
CA PHE A 172 -16.12 6.68 7.55
C PHE A 172 -15.03 5.74 6.99
N PHE A 173 -14.10 6.24 6.18
CA PHE A 173 -12.95 5.51 5.69
C PHE A 173 -12.22 4.78 6.83
N PHE A 174 -11.89 5.50 7.92
CA PHE A 174 -11.11 4.95 9.04
C PHE A 174 -11.81 3.81 9.79
N PRO A 175 -13.06 3.93 10.28
CA PRO A 175 -13.74 2.81 10.92
C PRO A 175 -14.00 1.66 9.93
N ILE A 176 -14.20 1.92 8.63
CA ILE A 176 -14.33 0.86 7.63
C ILE A 176 -13.04 0.05 7.50
N LEU A 177 -11.86 0.66 7.70
CA LEU A 177 -10.59 -0.07 7.65
C LEU A 177 -10.48 -1.18 8.72
N LEU A 178 -11.24 -1.12 9.82
CA LEU A 178 -11.31 -2.23 10.78
C LEU A 178 -11.84 -3.53 10.12
N LEU A 179 -12.60 -3.42 9.03
CA LEU A 179 -13.11 -4.56 8.27
C LEU A 179 -12.16 -5.02 7.15
N GLU A 180 -11.06 -4.29 6.91
CA GLU A 180 -10.14 -4.59 5.81
C GLU A 180 -9.47 -5.96 5.98
N GLY A 181 -9.19 -6.38 7.22
CA GLY A 181 -8.66 -7.72 7.48
C GLY A 181 -9.57 -8.84 6.96
N ILE A 182 -10.89 -8.71 7.17
CA ILE A 182 -11.90 -9.63 6.63
C ILE A 182 -11.89 -9.59 5.11
N SER A 183 -11.88 -8.38 4.52
CA SER A 183 -11.87 -8.16 3.08
C SER A 183 -10.65 -8.84 2.41
N LEU A 184 -9.47 -8.73 3.02
CA LEU A 184 -8.23 -9.35 2.54
C LEU A 184 -8.31 -10.88 2.57
N HIS A 185 -8.78 -11.47 3.67
CA HIS A 185 -8.97 -12.93 3.77
C HIS A 185 -10.01 -13.43 2.76
N ALA A 186 -11.16 -12.77 2.66
CA ALA A 186 -12.22 -13.12 1.73
C ALA A 186 -11.75 -13.03 0.27
N SER A 187 -10.95 -12.03 -0.05
CA SER A 187 -10.37 -11.87 -1.39
C SER A 187 -9.36 -12.98 -1.71
N GLY A 188 -8.56 -13.39 -0.73
CA GLY A 188 -7.65 -14.54 -0.86
C GLY A 188 -8.40 -15.84 -1.11
N ILE A 189 -9.43 -16.15 -0.31
CA ILE A 189 -10.29 -17.32 -0.51
C ILE A 189 -10.93 -17.29 -1.90
N ARG A 190 -11.51 -16.15 -2.30
CA ARG A 190 -12.13 -16.00 -3.62
C ARG A 190 -11.14 -16.30 -4.74
N ARG A 191 -9.88 -15.87 -4.63
CA ARG A 191 -8.85 -16.12 -5.64
C ARG A 191 -8.54 -17.61 -5.78
N VAL A 192 -8.36 -18.33 -4.68
CA VAL A 192 -7.98 -19.75 -4.72
C VAL A 192 -9.13 -20.67 -5.12
N VAL A 193 -10.38 -20.23 -4.95
CA VAL A 193 -11.59 -20.95 -5.40
C VAL A 193 -11.96 -20.62 -6.85
N ALA A 194 -11.71 -19.39 -7.31
CA ALA A 194 -12.07 -18.96 -8.66
C ALA A 194 -11.42 -19.82 -9.76
N ARG A 195 -12.13 -19.98 -10.89
CA ARG A 195 -11.60 -20.64 -12.09
C ARG A 195 -10.57 -19.71 -12.75
N GLY A 196 -9.33 -20.15 -12.86
CA GLY A 196 -8.24 -19.36 -13.45
C GLY A 196 -6.86 -19.93 -13.12
N ARG A 197 -5.84 -19.58 -13.91
CA ARG A 197 -4.48 -20.05 -13.64
C ARG A 197 -3.97 -19.49 -12.30
N LEU A 198 -3.51 -20.40 -11.45
CA LEU A 198 -2.84 -20.13 -10.19
C LEU A 198 -1.78 -21.22 -9.99
N GLU A 199 -0.51 -20.85 -10.08
CA GLU A 199 0.59 -21.81 -10.24
C GLU A 199 0.70 -22.80 -9.07
N ARG A 200 0.45 -22.33 -7.85
CA ARG A 200 0.65 -23.09 -6.60
C ARG A 200 -0.66 -23.24 -5.83
N ARG A 201 -1.78 -23.40 -6.55
CA ARG A 201 -3.13 -23.41 -5.97
C ARG A 201 -3.27 -24.31 -4.75
N TRP A 202 -2.81 -25.55 -4.81
CA TRP A 202 -2.96 -26.49 -3.69
C TRP A 202 -2.10 -26.13 -2.48
N ALA A 203 -0.90 -25.57 -2.70
CA ALA A 203 -0.09 -25.05 -1.61
C ALA A 203 -0.77 -23.84 -0.95
N GLU A 204 -1.26 -22.87 -1.73
CA GLU A 204 -2.01 -21.72 -1.20
C GLU A 204 -3.24 -22.17 -0.41
N ILE A 205 -4.05 -23.09 -0.96
CA ILE A 205 -5.22 -23.64 -0.27
C ILE A 205 -4.82 -24.28 1.07
N GLY A 206 -3.78 -25.13 1.08
CA GLY A 206 -3.32 -25.79 2.30
C GLY A 206 -2.86 -24.79 3.37
N LEU A 207 -2.04 -23.81 2.98
CA LEU A 207 -1.53 -22.78 3.90
C LEU A 207 -2.65 -21.88 4.43
N LEU A 208 -3.59 -21.47 3.57
CA LEU A 208 -4.75 -20.68 3.97
C LEU A 208 -5.70 -21.48 4.88
N ILE A 209 -5.89 -22.79 4.67
CA ILE A 209 -6.67 -23.63 5.57
C ILE A 209 -6.02 -23.67 6.96
N ILE A 210 -4.71 -23.93 7.03
CA ILE A 210 -3.98 -23.95 8.30
C ILE A 210 -4.13 -22.62 9.01
N ARG A 211 -4.00 -21.50 8.30
CA ARG A 211 -4.12 -20.16 8.89
C ARG A 211 -5.55 -19.81 9.29
N LEU A 212 -6.50 -19.92 8.37
CA LEU A 212 -7.86 -19.38 8.54
C LEU A 212 -8.79 -20.32 9.30
N ILE A 213 -8.45 -21.60 9.42
CA ILE A 213 -9.16 -22.57 10.27
C ILE A 213 -8.33 -22.88 11.51
N GLY A 214 -7.06 -23.25 11.35
CA GLY A 214 -6.23 -23.68 12.47
C GLY A 214 -6.00 -22.60 13.53
N PHE A 215 -5.79 -21.33 13.15
CA PHE A 215 -5.62 -20.26 14.13
C PHE A 215 -6.89 -19.96 14.92
N PRO A 216 -8.08 -19.75 14.30
CA PRO A 216 -9.31 -19.64 15.06
C PRO A 216 -9.61 -20.88 15.92
N THR A 217 -9.35 -22.09 15.42
CA THR A 217 -9.50 -23.32 16.22
C THR A 217 -8.63 -23.27 17.47
N LEU A 218 -7.35 -22.90 17.35
CA LEU A 218 -6.48 -22.70 18.52
C LEU A 218 -7.07 -21.67 19.49
N VAL A 219 -7.61 -20.57 18.97
CA VAL A 219 -8.21 -19.52 19.81
C VAL A 219 -9.40 -20.06 20.61
N PHE A 220 -10.31 -20.80 19.99
CA PHE A 220 -11.47 -21.39 20.66
C PHE A 220 -11.14 -22.61 21.54
N LEU A 221 -9.97 -23.22 21.38
CA LEU A 221 -9.50 -24.27 22.29
C LEU A 221 -8.96 -23.69 23.61
N VAL A 222 -8.40 -22.49 23.58
CA VAL A 222 -7.78 -21.85 24.75
C VAL A 222 -8.75 -20.89 25.45
N LEU A 223 -9.63 -20.22 24.71
CA LEU A 223 -10.51 -19.17 25.24
C LEU A 223 -11.98 -19.57 25.20
N SER A 224 -12.73 -19.12 26.19
CA SER A 224 -14.19 -19.15 26.20
C SER A 224 -14.75 -18.39 24.99
N PRO A 225 -15.94 -18.76 24.47
CA PRO A 225 -16.46 -18.17 23.24
C PRO A 225 -16.52 -16.64 23.24
N GLY A 226 -16.91 -16.01 24.36
CA GLY A 226 -16.99 -14.56 24.48
C GLY A 226 -15.64 -13.86 24.31
N ILE A 227 -14.60 -14.37 24.98
CA ILE A 227 -13.24 -13.80 24.89
C ILE A 227 -12.62 -14.14 23.53
N ALA A 228 -12.86 -15.34 22.99
CA ALA A 228 -12.40 -15.74 21.66
C ALA A 228 -12.91 -14.80 20.55
N PHE A 229 -14.21 -14.47 20.55
CA PHE A 229 -14.77 -13.53 19.58
C PHE A 229 -14.18 -12.12 19.75
N ALA A 230 -14.05 -11.65 20.99
CA ALA A 230 -13.43 -10.34 21.25
C ALA A 230 -11.96 -10.30 20.80
N PHE A 231 -11.21 -11.37 21.06
CA PHE A 231 -9.82 -11.54 20.62
C PHE A 231 -9.69 -11.47 19.10
N LEU A 232 -10.48 -12.27 18.37
CA LEU A 232 -10.45 -12.29 16.91
C LEU A 232 -10.91 -10.95 16.32
N GLY A 233 -11.93 -10.33 16.92
CA GLY A 233 -12.41 -9.01 16.51
C GLY A 233 -11.35 -7.91 16.66
N ILE A 234 -10.66 -7.86 17.81
CA ILE A 234 -9.57 -6.91 18.06
C ILE A 234 -8.39 -7.19 17.14
N GLN A 235 -7.97 -8.45 17.02
CA GLN A 235 -6.82 -8.83 16.19
C GLN A 235 -7.06 -8.46 14.72
N LEU A 236 -8.22 -8.83 14.18
CA LEU A 236 -8.56 -8.61 12.78
C LEU A 236 -8.86 -7.13 12.50
N GLY A 237 -9.50 -6.45 13.45
CA GLY A 237 -9.78 -5.02 13.42
C GLY A 237 -8.51 -4.19 13.34
N ILE A 238 -7.60 -4.36 14.32
CA ILE A 238 -6.33 -3.63 14.35
C ILE A 238 -5.47 -3.98 13.13
N PHE A 239 -5.43 -5.25 12.71
CA PHE A 239 -4.68 -5.66 11.52
C PHE A 239 -5.20 -4.96 10.26
N GLY A 240 -6.52 -4.97 10.04
CA GLY A 240 -7.16 -4.29 8.91
C GLY A 240 -6.91 -2.79 8.93
N PHE A 241 -7.12 -2.15 10.08
CA PHE A 241 -6.88 -0.73 10.26
C PHE A 241 -5.44 -0.36 9.94
N TYR A 242 -4.48 -1.10 10.51
CA TYR A 242 -3.07 -0.82 10.33
C TYR A 242 -2.61 -1.04 8.87
N MET A 243 -3.06 -2.12 8.23
CA MET A 243 -2.83 -2.34 6.80
C MET A 243 -3.36 -1.17 5.97
N GLY A 244 -4.66 -0.84 6.11
CA GLY A 244 -5.28 0.24 5.35
C GLY A 244 -4.61 1.59 5.55
N MET A 245 -4.25 1.92 6.80
CA MET A 245 -3.58 3.16 7.17
C MET A 245 -2.18 3.28 6.60
N SER A 246 -1.52 2.17 6.27
CA SER A 246 -0.15 2.18 5.73
C SER A 246 -0.11 2.39 4.21
N PHE A 247 -1.10 1.88 3.47
CA PHE A 247 -1.14 1.99 1.99
C PHE A 247 -1.89 3.22 1.50
N ALA A 248 -3.05 3.51 2.10
CA ALA A 248 -3.93 4.60 1.70
C ALA A 248 -3.25 5.98 1.55
N PRO A 249 -2.39 6.44 2.48
CA PRO A 249 -1.87 7.79 2.41
C PRO A 249 -0.94 8.00 1.21
N ASN A 250 -0.43 6.98 0.55
CA ASN A 250 0.56 7.19 -0.51
C ASN A 250 -0.02 7.40 -1.92
N HIS A 251 -1.29 7.05 -2.17
CA HIS A 251 -1.88 7.14 -3.52
C HIS A 251 -3.33 7.64 -3.55
N LYS A 252 -4.08 7.56 -2.45
CA LYS A 252 -5.48 8.03 -2.43
C LYS A 252 -5.54 9.55 -2.46
N GLY A 253 -6.29 10.13 -3.40
CA GLY A 253 -6.32 11.57 -3.64
C GLY A 253 -5.07 12.11 -4.33
N MET A 254 -4.31 11.24 -5.00
CA MET A 254 -3.42 11.64 -6.09
C MET A 254 -4.24 11.69 -7.40
N PRO A 255 -3.72 12.32 -8.47
CA PRO A 255 -4.45 12.42 -9.74
C PRO A 255 -4.86 11.05 -10.29
N ILE A 256 -5.95 11.03 -11.06
CA ILE A 256 -6.45 9.84 -11.75
C ILE A 256 -6.21 9.96 -13.25
N VAL A 257 -5.64 8.91 -13.85
CA VAL A 257 -5.41 8.82 -15.29
C VAL A 257 -6.68 8.31 -16.00
N PRO A 258 -7.21 9.03 -17.01
CA PRO A 258 -8.29 8.53 -17.86
C PRO A 258 -7.95 7.21 -18.56
N ARG A 259 -8.98 6.46 -18.98
CA ARG A 259 -8.82 5.15 -19.64
C ARG A 259 -7.96 5.24 -20.91
N ASP A 260 -8.19 6.27 -21.70
CA ASP A 260 -7.60 6.58 -23.00
C ASP A 260 -6.28 7.35 -22.91
N ALA A 261 -5.95 7.92 -21.75
CA ALA A 261 -4.70 8.62 -21.54
C ALA A 261 -3.52 7.65 -21.31
N SER A 262 -2.33 8.05 -21.79
CA SER A 262 -1.08 7.36 -21.53
C SER A 262 -0.02 8.34 -21.03
N LEU A 263 0.75 7.87 -20.06
CA LEU A 263 1.93 8.55 -19.50
C LEU A 263 3.12 7.61 -19.64
N ASP A 264 4.31 8.18 -19.84
CA ASP A 264 5.56 7.43 -19.72
C ASP A 264 5.72 6.85 -18.30
N PHE A 265 6.57 5.83 -18.18
CA PHE A 265 6.72 5.09 -16.93
C PHE A 265 7.14 5.98 -15.76
N LEU A 266 8.13 6.86 -15.95
CA LEU A 266 8.63 7.74 -14.89
C LEU A 266 7.52 8.65 -14.37
N ARG A 267 6.87 9.39 -15.27
CA ARG A 267 5.80 10.33 -14.89
C ARG A 267 4.60 9.61 -14.28
N ARG A 268 4.24 8.44 -14.80
CA ARG A 268 3.15 7.64 -14.23
C ARG A 268 3.44 7.24 -12.79
N GLN A 269 4.60 6.65 -12.52
CA GLN A 269 4.92 6.17 -11.18
C GLN A 269 5.06 7.32 -10.17
N VAL A 270 5.68 8.44 -10.59
CA VAL A 270 5.92 9.59 -9.73
C VAL A 270 4.65 10.40 -9.48
N LEU A 271 3.90 10.78 -10.52
CA LEU A 271 2.77 11.70 -10.38
C LEU A 271 1.54 11.07 -9.72
N MET A 272 1.39 9.75 -9.81
CA MET A 272 0.25 9.02 -9.22
C MET A 272 0.51 8.58 -7.76
N SER A 273 1.69 8.92 -7.23
CA SER A 273 2.13 8.52 -5.90
C SER A 273 2.62 9.74 -5.12
N ARG A 274 2.63 9.63 -3.80
CA ARG A 274 3.30 10.58 -2.91
C ARG A 274 4.01 9.86 -1.79
N ASN A 275 5.05 10.50 -1.28
CA ASN A 275 5.78 10.04 -0.12
C ASN A 275 5.26 10.66 1.17
N ILE A 276 5.44 9.94 2.27
CA ILE A 276 5.15 10.40 3.62
C ILE A 276 6.46 10.67 4.36
N ARG A 277 6.68 11.95 4.69
CA ARG A 277 7.83 12.43 5.45
C ARG A 277 7.77 11.91 6.89
N GLY A 278 8.86 11.31 7.38
CA GLY A 278 8.92 10.85 8.76
C GLY A 278 10.27 10.29 9.22
N SER A 279 10.27 9.80 10.46
CA SER A 279 11.41 9.20 11.13
C SER A 279 11.57 7.72 10.78
N ARG A 280 12.68 7.09 11.19
CA ARG A 280 12.89 5.63 10.98
C ARG A 280 11.82 4.77 11.67
N LEU A 281 11.22 5.31 12.74
CA LEU A 281 10.08 4.67 13.38
C LEU A 281 8.87 4.63 12.44
N LEU A 282 8.58 5.73 11.75
CA LEU A 282 7.52 5.77 10.75
C LEU A 282 7.84 4.87 9.55
N ASP A 283 9.08 4.83 9.09
CA ASP A 283 9.49 3.89 8.03
C ASP A 283 9.20 2.43 8.42
N THR A 284 9.48 2.08 9.67
CA THR A 284 9.21 0.73 10.17
C THR A 284 7.71 0.49 10.29
N ALA A 285 6.98 1.47 10.84
CA ALA A 285 5.54 1.39 11.00
C ALA A 285 4.83 1.26 9.65
N MET A 286 5.25 1.98 8.61
CA MET A 286 4.63 1.91 7.29
C MET A 286 5.25 0.85 6.37
N GLY A 287 6.16 0.01 6.88
CA GLY A 287 6.80 -1.01 6.09
C GLY A 287 7.64 -0.46 4.93
N GLY A 288 8.16 0.76 5.04
CA GLY A 288 8.91 1.48 4.00
C GLY A 288 8.05 2.05 2.88
N LEU A 289 6.74 1.80 2.90
CA LEU A 289 5.79 2.26 1.89
C LEU A 289 5.52 3.77 1.98
N ASN A 290 6.01 4.44 3.02
CA ASN A 290 6.10 5.89 3.04
C ASN A 290 7.04 6.46 1.95
N TYR A 291 7.82 5.61 1.29
CA TYR A 291 8.61 5.90 0.10
C TYR A 291 7.98 5.26 -1.15
N GLN A 292 6.71 5.57 -1.38
CA GLN A 292 5.91 4.98 -2.46
C GLN A 292 6.47 5.30 -3.85
N ILE A 293 6.98 6.51 -4.07
CA ILE A 293 7.54 6.91 -5.37
C ILE A 293 8.73 6.01 -5.71
N GLU A 294 9.65 5.81 -4.77
CA GLU A 294 10.83 4.96 -4.93
C GLU A 294 10.43 3.51 -5.11
N HIS A 295 9.47 3.04 -4.30
CA HIS A 295 8.92 1.68 -4.39
C HIS A 295 8.28 1.40 -5.75
N HIS A 296 7.54 2.36 -6.31
CA HIS A 296 6.90 2.21 -7.62
C HIS A 296 7.91 2.24 -8.79
N LEU A 297 8.93 3.10 -8.71
CA LEU A 297 9.99 3.15 -9.72
C LEU A 297 10.90 1.92 -9.68
N PHE A 298 11.19 1.43 -8.47
CA PHE A 298 12.14 0.34 -8.24
C PHE A 298 11.59 -0.69 -7.26
N PRO A 299 10.55 -1.47 -7.61
CA PRO A 299 9.88 -2.38 -6.68
C PRO A 299 10.82 -3.45 -6.10
N SER A 300 11.85 -3.85 -6.84
CA SER A 300 12.85 -4.81 -6.37
C SER A 300 13.97 -4.21 -5.51
N MET A 301 13.96 -2.89 -5.26
CA MET A 301 14.88 -2.22 -4.36
C MET A 301 14.62 -2.67 -2.91
N PRO A 302 15.65 -3.12 -2.17
CA PRO A 302 15.50 -3.44 -0.76
C PRO A 302 15.00 -2.25 0.05
N ARG A 303 14.00 -2.49 0.91
CA ARG A 303 13.38 -1.48 1.78
C ARG A 303 14.37 -0.53 2.51
N PRO A 304 15.50 -0.99 3.07
CA PRO A 304 16.45 -0.09 3.73
C PRO A 304 17.09 0.97 2.82
N HIS A 305 16.99 0.80 1.50
CA HIS A 305 17.55 1.72 0.51
C HIS A 305 16.56 2.76 0.02
N LEU A 306 15.24 2.58 0.22
CA LEU A 306 14.21 3.53 -0.24
C LEU A 306 14.46 4.95 0.29
N ARG A 307 14.72 5.07 1.60
CA ARG A 307 15.09 6.36 2.23
C ARG A 307 16.32 7.01 1.59
N LYS A 308 17.30 6.22 1.16
CA LYS A 308 18.54 6.72 0.53
C LYS A 308 18.32 7.10 -0.94
N ALA A 309 17.42 6.40 -1.62
CA ALA A 309 17.06 6.67 -3.01
C ALA A 309 16.22 7.94 -3.16
N ALA A 310 15.36 8.24 -2.18
CA ALA A 310 14.46 9.39 -2.20
C ALA A 310 15.10 10.73 -2.59
N PRO A 311 16.19 11.21 -1.95
CA PRO A 311 16.81 12.49 -2.35
C PRO A 311 17.42 12.47 -3.76
N ILE A 312 17.90 11.31 -4.24
CA ILE A 312 18.45 11.17 -5.59
C ILE A 312 17.32 11.28 -6.62
N ILE A 313 16.22 10.57 -6.37
CA ILE A 313 15.05 10.56 -7.24
C ILE A 313 14.35 11.91 -7.24
N GLU A 314 14.21 12.56 -6.08
CA GLU A 314 13.66 13.91 -5.97
C GLU A 314 14.47 14.92 -6.80
N ALA A 315 15.81 14.90 -6.67
CA ALA A 315 16.69 15.76 -7.46
C ALA A 315 16.57 15.49 -8.97
N TYR A 316 16.50 14.21 -9.37
CA TYR A 316 16.30 13.83 -10.77
C TYR A 316 14.96 14.33 -11.31
N CYS A 317 13.86 14.10 -10.57
CA CYS A 317 12.53 14.61 -10.90
C CYS A 317 12.53 16.13 -11.06
N ARG A 318 13.17 16.87 -10.14
CA ARG A 318 13.30 18.33 -10.22
C ARG A 318 14.06 18.78 -11.48
N SER A 319 15.13 18.09 -11.86
CA SER A 319 15.90 18.43 -13.07
C SER A 319 15.18 18.13 -14.40
N HIS A 320 14.10 17.35 -14.34
CA HIS A 320 13.28 16.94 -15.50
C HIS A 320 11.85 17.50 -15.45
N ASP A 321 11.60 18.49 -14.59
CA ASP A 321 10.29 19.13 -14.39
C ASP A 321 9.15 18.14 -14.06
N VAL A 322 9.47 17.08 -13.31
CA VAL A 322 8.50 16.11 -12.79
C VAL A 322 8.19 16.45 -11.33
N ALA A 323 6.93 16.73 -11.02
CA ALA A 323 6.51 17.07 -9.66
C ALA A 323 6.66 15.86 -8.73
N TYR A 324 7.49 16.00 -7.70
CA TYR A 324 7.73 14.97 -6.69
C TYR A 324 6.94 15.32 -5.41
N ALA A 325 5.88 14.55 -5.12
CA ALA A 325 4.98 14.86 -4.01
C ALA A 325 5.44 14.22 -2.69
N GLN A 326 5.64 15.02 -1.65
CA GLN A 326 5.91 14.56 -0.29
C GLN A 326 5.15 15.40 0.74
N VAL A 327 4.50 14.73 1.71
CA VAL A 327 3.72 15.40 2.77
C VAL A 327 3.91 14.70 4.12
N GLY A 328 3.49 15.33 5.22
CA GLY A 328 3.39 14.66 6.52
C GLY A 328 2.22 13.67 6.58
N LEU A 329 2.29 12.69 7.49
CA LEU A 329 1.28 11.62 7.60
C LEU A 329 -0.14 12.15 7.80
N PHE A 330 -0.33 13.03 8.79
CA PHE A 330 -1.66 13.60 9.08
C PHE A 330 -2.16 14.51 7.95
N ALA A 331 -1.28 15.26 7.30
CA ALA A 331 -1.63 16.05 6.13
C ALA A 331 -2.12 15.14 4.99
N SER A 332 -1.46 13.99 4.78
CA SER A 332 -1.93 13.01 3.82
C SER A 332 -3.30 12.44 4.17
N TYR A 333 -3.58 12.12 5.43
CA TYR A 333 -4.91 11.65 5.81
C TYR A 333 -5.97 12.72 5.61
N ALA A 334 -5.67 13.99 5.89
CA ALA A 334 -6.58 15.09 5.59
C ALA A 334 -6.87 15.19 4.07
N ILE A 335 -5.85 15.03 3.21
CA ILE A 335 -6.03 14.96 1.76
C ILE A 335 -6.95 13.79 1.38
N VAL A 336 -6.74 12.61 1.95
CA VAL A 336 -7.58 11.43 1.70
C VAL A 336 -9.05 11.69 2.08
N VAL A 337 -9.30 12.23 3.27
CA VAL A 337 -10.66 12.54 3.74
C VAL A 337 -11.34 13.53 2.80
N HIS A 338 -10.66 14.64 2.51
CA HIS A 338 -11.21 15.69 1.66
C HIS A 338 -11.51 15.19 0.26
N TYR A 339 -10.57 14.45 -0.35
CA TYR A 339 -10.73 13.86 -1.66
C TYR A 339 -11.92 12.89 -1.72
N ILE A 340 -11.98 11.93 -0.80
CA ILE A 340 -13.03 10.91 -0.76
C ILE A 340 -14.41 11.57 -0.52
N ASN A 341 -14.51 12.59 0.33
CA ASN A 341 -15.75 13.34 0.50
C ASN A 341 -16.20 14.02 -0.80
N ARG A 342 -15.30 14.70 -1.52
CA ARG A 342 -15.60 15.38 -2.79
C ARG A 342 -16.07 14.41 -3.87
N VAL A 343 -15.35 13.32 -4.07
CA VAL A 343 -15.74 12.27 -5.03
C VAL A 343 -17.10 11.65 -4.65
N GLY A 344 -17.42 11.54 -3.36
CA GLY A 344 -18.72 11.05 -2.88
C GLY A 344 -19.91 11.92 -3.24
N LEU A 345 -19.68 13.23 -3.34
CA LEU A 345 -20.67 14.19 -3.80
C LEU A 345 -20.88 14.16 -5.33
N GLY A 346 -20.12 13.33 -6.04
CA GLY A 346 -20.19 13.24 -7.49
C GLY A 346 -19.46 14.38 -8.20
N GLU A 347 -18.61 15.12 -7.47
CA GLU A 347 -17.67 16.04 -8.10
C GLU A 347 -16.79 15.21 -9.05
N ARG A 348 -16.89 15.52 -10.35
CA ARG A 348 -15.90 15.06 -11.32
C ARG A 348 -14.60 15.70 -10.90
N ASP A 349 -13.55 14.88 -10.79
CA ASP A 349 -12.26 15.36 -10.37
C ASP A 349 -11.88 16.59 -11.18
N VAL A 350 -11.71 17.72 -10.49
CA VAL A 350 -11.30 19.00 -11.06
C VAL A 350 -9.84 18.91 -11.54
N PHE A 351 -9.12 17.84 -11.18
CA PHE A 351 -7.90 17.38 -11.86
C PHE A 351 -8.18 16.74 -13.23
N SER A 352 -9.17 17.24 -13.97
CA SER A 352 -9.12 17.29 -15.43
C SER A 352 -7.82 17.99 -15.85
N CYS A 353 -6.76 17.17 -15.90
CA CYS A 353 -5.42 17.47 -16.38
C CYS A 353 -4.53 18.31 -15.44
N PRO A 354 -3.79 17.67 -14.49
CA PRO A 354 -2.63 18.30 -13.85
C PRO A 354 -1.58 18.79 -14.87
N LEU A 355 -1.59 18.21 -16.08
CA LEU A 355 -0.76 18.61 -17.21
C LEU A 355 -1.20 19.93 -17.87
N MET A 356 -2.44 20.41 -17.65
CA MET A 356 -2.92 21.71 -18.15
C MET A 356 -2.88 22.81 -17.09
N GLU A 357 -3.11 22.50 -15.81
CA GLU A 357 -3.01 23.49 -14.72
C GLU A 357 -1.59 24.01 -14.51
N GLN A 358 -0.57 23.23 -14.87
CA GLN A 358 0.82 23.70 -14.93
C GLN A 358 1.05 24.82 -15.98
N ARG A 359 0.13 25.07 -16.91
CA ARG A 359 0.20 26.20 -17.85
C ARG A 359 -0.49 27.47 -17.36
N SER A 360 -1.54 27.38 -16.54
CA SER A 360 -2.32 28.54 -16.10
C SER A 360 -1.64 29.35 -14.98
N HIS A 361 -0.70 28.75 -14.24
CA HIS A 361 0.11 29.48 -13.24
C HIS A 361 1.42 30.07 -13.80
N LEU A 362 1.64 30.00 -15.13
CA LEU A 362 2.83 30.54 -15.82
C LEU A 362 2.50 31.60 -16.87
N ALA A 363 1.24 32.03 -17.00
CA ALA A 363 0.88 33.19 -17.81
C ALA A 363 0.83 34.42 -16.89
N PRO A 364 1.68 35.44 -17.08
CA PRO A 364 1.48 36.72 -16.41
C PRO A 364 0.12 37.28 -16.85
N SER A 365 -0.69 37.67 -15.89
CA SER A 365 -1.87 38.50 -16.13
C SER A 365 -1.45 39.73 -16.95
N ALA A 366 -2.06 39.88 -18.13
CA ALA A 366 -1.96 41.10 -18.92
C ALA A 366 -2.57 42.30 -18.19
#